data_AF-A0A2N6DH61-F1
#
_entry.id   AF-A0A2N6DH61-F1
#
_cell.length_a   1.000
_cell.length_b   1.000
_cell.length_c   1.000
_cell.angle_alpha   90.00
_cell.angle_beta   90.00
_cell.angle_gamma   90.00
#
_symmetry.space_group_name_H-M   'P 1'
#
loop_
_entity.id
_entity.type
_entity.pdbx_description
1 polymer ?
#
loop_
_entity_poly.entity_id
_entity_poly.type
_entity_poly.pdbx_seq_one_letter_code
_entity_poly.pdbx_strand_id
1 'polypeptide(L)'
;MSKNNFIQMYDNTIKKAEIVLNAPYDDNFMKLYEAYSSSLKQLTQVMKTLDDKQKVSEETKHILDVHKKVEDKLLAEKEGLFKKIRSTICREHIRHKYYSKSIKSSLVDRKS
;
A
#
# COMPACT_ATOMS: atom_id res chain seq x y z
N MET A 1 -31.55 -7.45 -7.26
CA MET A 1 -30.70 -6.80 -8.29
C MET A 1 -30.38 -7.80 -9.39
N SER A 2 -30.22 -7.38 -10.65
CA SER A 2 -29.84 -8.29 -11.74
C SER A 2 -28.36 -8.67 -11.66
N LYS A 3 -28.01 -9.90 -12.08
CA LYS A 3 -26.62 -10.40 -12.16
C LYS A 3 -25.70 -9.47 -12.98
N ASN A 4 -26.25 -8.82 -14.01
CA ASN A 4 -25.49 -7.92 -14.90
C ASN A 4 -24.94 -6.69 -14.17
N ASN A 5 -25.68 -6.13 -13.21
CA ASN A 5 -25.19 -4.99 -12.43
C ASN A 5 -24.02 -5.39 -11.51
N PHE A 6 -24.07 -6.60 -10.95
CA PHE A 6 -22.96 -7.12 -10.14
C PHE A 6 -21.69 -7.30 -10.97
N ILE A 7 -21.79 -7.93 -12.15
CA ILE A 7 -20.65 -8.18 -13.03
C ILE A 7 -19.98 -6.86 -13.44
N GLN A 8 -20.77 -5.84 -13.80
CA GLN A 8 -20.21 -4.52 -14.14
C GLN A 8 -19.44 -3.88 -12.98
N MET A 9 -19.96 -3.98 -11.75
CA MET A 9 -19.28 -3.47 -10.57
C MET A 9 -18.04 -4.29 -10.21
N TYR A 10 -18.10 -5.60 -10.41
CA TYR A 10 -16.97 -6.51 -10.26
C TYR A 10 -15.84 -6.14 -11.24
N ASP A 11 -16.13 -6.02 -12.54
CA ASP A 11 -15.15 -5.68 -13.58
C ASP A 11 -14.48 -4.33 -13.30
N ASN A 12 -15.28 -3.32 -12.89
CA ASN A 12 -14.75 -2.03 -12.50
C ASN A 12 -13.83 -2.11 -11.27
N THR A 13 -14.18 -2.96 -10.30
CA THR A 13 -13.38 -3.15 -9.09
C THR A 13 -12.06 -3.86 -9.41
N ILE A 14 -12.07 -4.87 -10.28
CA ILE A 14 -10.86 -5.55 -10.75
C ILE A 14 -9.96 -4.59 -11.50
N LYS A 15 -10.49 -3.80 -12.44
CA LYS A 15 -9.69 -2.79 -13.17
C LYS A 15 -9.01 -1.81 -12.22
N LYS A 16 -9.72 -1.32 -11.22
CA LYS A 16 -9.14 -0.42 -10.21
C LYS A 16 -8.08 -1.11 -9.35
N ALA A 17 -8.28 -2.39 -9.00
CA ALA A 17 -7.29 -3.18 -8.29
C ALA A 17 -6.00 -3.36 -9.11
N GLU A 18 -6.13 -3.68 -10.40
CA GLU A 18 -5.00 -3.80 -11.33
C GLU A 18 -4.23 -2.48 -11.47
N ILE A 19 -4.93 -1.35 -11.53
CA ILE A 19 -4.28 -0.02 -11.53
C ILE A 19 -3.47 0.16 -10.24
N VAL A 20 -4.02 -0.16 -9.07
CA VAL A 20 -3.31 -0.08 -7.78
C VAL A 20 -2.11 -1.03 -7.73
N LEU A 21 -2.25 -2.26 -8.23
CA LEU A 21 -1.18 -3.25 -8.28
C LEU A 21 0.00 -2.81 -9.15
N ASN A 22 -0.27 -2.11 -10.25
CA ASN A 22 0.76 -1.62 -11.17
C ASN A 22 1.25 -0.20 -10.87
N ALA A 23 0.54 0.56 -10.04
CA ALA A 23 0.91 1.94 -9.72
C ALA A 23 2.20 2.03 -8.87
N PRO A 24 3.07 3.02 -9.14
CA PRO A 24 4.17 3.36 -8.24
C PRO A 24 3.65 3.97 -6.92
N TYR A 25 4.47 3.94 -5.87
CA TYR A 25 4.16 4.60 -4.59
C TYR A 25 4.49 6.10 -4.67
N ASP A 26 3.68 6.83 -5.42
CA ASP A 26 3.76 8.30 -5.56
C ASP A 26 2.58 9.00 -4.84
N ASP A 27 2.52 10.33 -4.96
CA ASP A 27 1.48 11.16 -4.32
C ASP A 27 0.05 10.82 -4.77
N ASN A 28 -0.10 10.15 -5.93
CA ASN A 28 -1.40 9.74 -6.46
C ASN A 28 -1.80 8.34 -6.00
N PHE A 29 -0.87 7.53 -5.49
CA PHE A 29 -1.13 6.16 -5.05
C PHE A 29 -2.31 6.07 -4.07
N MET A 30 -2.35 6.97 -3.08
CA MET A 30 -3.43 6.98 -2.08
C MET A 30 -4.81 7.24 -2.70
N LYS A 31 -4.89 8.14 -3.69
CA LYS A 31 -6.15 8.42 -4.41
C LYS A 31 -6.61 7.19 -5.20
N LEU A 32 -5.68 6.49 -5.85
CA LEU A 32 -5.98 5.25 -6.58
C LEU A 32 -6.48 4.16 -5.63
N TYR A 33 -5.83 4.01 -4.47
CA TYR A 33 -6.25 3.06 -3.44
C TYR A 33 -7.62 3.39 -2.86
N GLU A 34 -7.91 4.65 -2.55
CA GLU A 34 -9.22 5.10 -2.08
C GLU A 34 -10.34 4.83 -3.10
N ALA A 35 -10.07 5.06 -4.38
CA ALA A 35 -11.00 4.77 -5.46
C ALA A 35 -11.29 3.27 -5.59
N TYR A 36 -10.27 2.43 -5.44
CA TYR A 36 -10.41 0.97 -5.38
C TYR A 36 -11.21 0.53 -4.13
N SER A 37 -10.81 0.99 -2.94
CA SER A 37 -11.46 0.65 -1.66
C SER A 37 -12.94 1.02 -1.66
N SER A 38 -13.29 2.18 -2.22
CA SER A 38 -14.68 2.62 -2.38
C SER A 38 -15.46 1.69 -3.31
N SER A 39 -14.86 1.25 -4.43
CA SER A 39 -15.46 0.29 -5.36
C SER A 39 -15.71 -1.07 -4.70
N LEU A 40 -14.73 -1.55 -3.92
CA LEU A 40 -14.84 -2.82 -3.19
C LEU A 40 -15.93 -2.78 -2.12
N LYS A 41 -16.07 -1.66 -1.40
CA LYS A 41 -17.17 -1.46 -0.43
C LYS A 41 -18.53 -1.52 -1.11
N GLN A 42 -18.69 -0.83 -2.24
CA GLN A 42 -19.94 -0.85 -3.01
C GLN A 42 -20.26 -2.27 -3.50
N LEU A 43 -19.26 -2.98 -4.03
CA LEU A 43 -19.43 -4.37 -4.47
C LEU A 43 -19.85 -5.28 -3.32
N THR A 44 -19.21 -5.14 -2.15
CA THR A 44 -19.56 -5.91 -0.95
C THR A 44 -20.99 -5.63 -0.49
N GLN A 45 -21.46 -4.39 -0.59
CA GLN A 45 -22.83 -4.03 -0.25
C GLN A 45 -23.83 -4.67 -1.21
N VAL A 46 -23.53 -4.73 -2.50
CA VAL A 46 -24.37 -5.42 -3.50
C VAL A 46 -24.36 -6.94 -3.29
N MET A 47 -23.23 -7.53 -2.91
CA MET A 47 -23.15 -8.95 -2.58
C MET A 47 -24.05 -9.34 -1.40
N LYS A 48 -24.22 -8.44 -0.41
CA LYS A 48 -25.10 -8.70 0.74
C LYS A 48 -26.58 -8.76 0.34
N THR A 49 -26.97 -8.06 -0.72
CA THR A 49 -28.36 -7.95 -1.20
C THR A 49 -28.67 -8.89 -2.37
N LEU A 50 -27.71 -9.72 -2.78
CA LEU A 50 -27.89 -10.74 -3.81
C LEU A 50 -28.51 -12.01 -3.21
N ASP A 51 -29.66 -12.38 -3.75
CA ASP A 51 -30.40 -13.59 -3.33
C ASP A 51 -29.71 -14.89 -3.80
N ASP A 52 -29.04 -14.86 -4.96
CA ASP A 52 -28.42 -16.03 -5.58
C ASP A 52 -26.89 -15.94 -5.56
N LYS A 53 -26.32 -16.23 -4.38
CA LYS A 53 -24.88 -16.14 -4.12
C LYS A 53 -24.05 -17.23 -4.82
N GLN A 54 -24.67 -18.34 -5.21
CA GLN A 54 -23.97 -19.42 -5.93
C GLN A 54 -23.52 -18.96 -7.32
N LYS A 55 -24.32 -18.12 -7.98
CA LYS A 55 -24.03 -17.61 -9.34
C LYS A 55 -22.87 -16.62 -9.44
N VAL A 56 -22.34 -16.15 -8.31
CA VAL A 56 -21.25 -15.16 -8.22
C VAL A 56 -20.07 -15.67 -7.39
N SER A 57 -20.03 -16.98 -7.11
CA SER A 57 -19.03 -17.58 -6.24
C SER A 57 -17.62 -17.52 -6.82
N GLU A 58 -17.48 -17.70 -8.13
CA GLU A 58 -16.18 -17.67 -8.82
C GLU A 58 -15.61 -16.26 -8.83
N GLU A 59 -16.41 -15.26 -9.17
CA GLU A 59 -16.05 -13.84 -9.14
C GLU A 59 -15.69 -13.39 -7.72
N THR A 60 -16.40 -13.92 -6.71
CA THR A 60 -16.09 -13.67 -5.30
C THR A 60 -14.74 -14.24 -4.89
N LYS A 61 -14.41 -15.46 -5.31
CA LYS A 61 -13.09 -16.06 -5.03
C LYS A 61 -11.99 -15.26 -5.72
N HIS A 62 -12.19 -14.92 -6.99
CA HIS A 62 -11.21 -14.15 -7.73
C HIS A 62 -10.94 -12.79 -7.11
N ILE A 63 -11.98 -12.06 -6.69
CA ILE A 63 -11.77 -10.73 -6.09
C ILE A 63 -11.07 -10.81 -4.73
N LEU A 64 -11.27 -11.88 -3.96
CA LEU A 64 -10.51 -12.13 -2.73
C LEU A 64 -9.03 -12.36 -3.04
N ASP A 65 -8.73 -13.15 -4.07
CA ASP A 65 -7.34 -13.39 -4.49
C ASP A 65 -6.66 -12.10 -4.96
N VAL A 66 -7.36 -11.28 -5.74
CA VAL A 66 -6.84 -9.97 -6.17
C VAL A 66 -6.67 -9.01 -4.98
N HIS A 67 -7.62 -8.99 -4.04
CA HIS A 67 -7.51 -8.16 -2.84
C HIS A 67 -6.28 -8.54 -2.01
N LYS A 68 -6.05 -9.84 -1.83
CA LYS A 68 -4.87 -10.35 -1.12
C LYS A 68 -3.56 -9.89 -1.76
N LYS A 69 -3.48 -9.89 -3.10
CA LYS A 69 -2.31 -9.34 -3.81
C LYS A 69 -2.09 -7.85 -3.52
N VAL A 70 -3.17 -7.07 -3.40
CA VAL A 70 -3.08 -5.65 -3.02
C VAL A 70 -2.59 -5.51 -1.59
N GLU A 71 -3.09 -6.33 -0.66
CA GLU A 71 -2.63 -6.34 0.74
C GLU A 71 -1.15 -6.71 0.84
N ASP A 72 -0.71 -7.77 0.17
CA ASP A 72 0.68 -8.22 0.16
C ASP A 72 1.61 -7.11 -0.37
N LYS A 73 1.20 -6.41 -1.44
CA LYS A 73 1.92 -5.25 -1.99
C LYS A 73 2.05 -4.11 -0.96
N LEU A 74 0.98 -3.80 -0.22
CA LEU A 74 1.00 -2.74 0.80
C LEU A 74 1.87 -3.12 2.01
N LEU A 75 1.81 -4.38 2.44
CA LEU A 75 2.64 -4.90 3.53
C LEU A 75 4.13 -4.84 3.18
N ALA A 76 4.49 -5.25 1.96
CA ALA A 76 5.87 -5.20 1.49
C ALA A 76 6.44 -3.76 1.50
N GLU A 77 5.67 -2.77 1.03
CA GLU A 77 6.13 -1.37 1.07
C GLU A 77 6.20 -0.82 2.48
N LYS A 78 5.25 -1.16 3.36
CA LYS A 78 5.30 -0.78 4.78
C LYS A 78 6.61 -1.25 5.42
N GLU A 79 6.97 -2.51 5.22
CA GLU A 79 8.24 -3.06 5.73
C GLU A 79 9.46 -2.36 5.11
N GLY A 80 9.41 -2.09 3.80
CA GLY A 80 10.43 -1.33 3.07
C GLY A 80 10.64 0.07 3.65
N LEU A 81 9.56 0.80 3.96
CA LEU A 81 9.59 2.12 4.57
C LEU A 81 10.22 2.09 5.97
N PHE A 82 9.83 1.14 6.83
CA PHE A 82 10.45 0.98 8.15
C PHE A 82 11.96 0.75 8.05
N LYS A 83 12.39 -0.10 7.12
CA LYS A 83 13.82 -0.37 6.87
C LYS A 83 14.56 0.88 6.40
N LYS A 84 13.97 1.65 5.47
CA LYS A 84 14.54 2.92 4.97
C LYS A 84 14.68 3.94 6.10
N ILE A 85 13.61 4.17 6.87
CA ILE A 85 13.62 5.11 8.01
C ILE A 85 14.69 4.74 9.03
N ARG A 86 14.73 3.47 9.46
CA ARG A 86 15.74 2.98 10.40
C ARG A 86 17.16 3.21 9.87
N SER A 87 17.38 2.89 8.60
CA SER A 87 18.69 3.07 7.97
C SER A 87 19.11 4.54 7.93
N THR A 88 18.20 5.46 7.61
CA THR A 88 18.45 6.90 7.62
C THR A 88 18.77 7.40 9.02
N ILE A 89 17.99 7.01 10.04
CA ILE A 89 18.26 7.37 11.44
C ILE A 89 19.64 6.88 11.88
N CYS A 90 19.99 5.62 11.56
CA CYS A 90 21.31 5.08 11.89
C CYS A 90 22.44 5.84 11.17
N ARG A 91 22.28 6.18 9.90
CA ARG A 91 23.27 6.98 9.14
C ARG A 91 23.45 8.37 9.73
N GLU A 92 22.36 9.06 10.05
CA GLU A 92 22.43 10.38 10.68
C GLU A 92 23.06 10.30 12.08
N HIS A 93 22.72 9.28 12.89
CA HIS A 93 23.35 9.09 14.19
C HIS A 93 24.86 8.86 14.07
N ILE A 94 25.30 8.02 13.12
CA ILE A 94 26.71 7.81 12.80
C ILE A 94 27.36 9.13 12.40
N ARG A 95 26.74 9.87 11.47
CA ARG A 95 27.22 11.17 11.01
C ARG A 95 27.43 12.11 12.19
N HIS A 96 26.43 12.31 13.05
CA HIS A 96 26.53 13.14 14.25
C HIS A 96 27.62 12.66 15.23
N LYS A 97 27.76 11.34 15.45
CA LYS A 97 28.77 10.75 16.34
C LYS A 97 30.20 11.03 15.85
N TYR A 98 30.45 10.98 14.54
CA TYR A 98 31.79 11.22 13.99
C TYR A 98 32.06 12.70 13.70
N TYR A 99 31.03 13.49 13.34
CA TYR A 99 31.14 14.94 13.21
C TYR A 99 31.51 15.59 14.55
N SER A 100 30.84 15.18 15.64
CA SER A 100 31.14 15.65 17.00
C SER A 100 32.53 15.23 17.51
N LYS A 101 33.05 14.07 17.10
CA LYS A 101 34.43 13.66 17.38
C LYS A 101 35.45 14.54 16.64
N SER A 102 35.20 14.89 15.38
CA SER A 102 36.10 15.77 14.60
C SER A 102 36.17 17.20 15.14
N ILE A 103 35.07 17.70 15.72
CA ILE A 103 35.02 19.02 16.38
C ILE A 103 35.80 18.98 17.71
N LYS A 104 35.69 17.89 18.47
CA LYS A 104 36.46 17.74 19.72
C LYS A 104 37.96 17.60 19.46
N SER A 105 38.39 16.89 18.41
CA SER A 105 39.82 16.78 18.08
C SER A 105 40.40 18.10 17.56
N SER A 106 39.66 18.84 16.73
CA SER A 106 40.11 20.15 16.21
C SER A 106 40.15 21.27 17.26
N LEU A 107 39.42 21.13 18.38
CA LEU A 107 39.52 22.06 19.52
C LEU A 107 40.67 21.73 20.48
N VAL A 108 41.16 20.49 20.51
CA VAL A 108 42.28 20.07 21.36
C VAL A 108 43.62 20.55 20.78
N ASP A 109 43.77 20.56 19.45
CA ASP A 109 45.00 21.05 18.77
C ASP A 109 45.15 22.58 18.70
N ARG A 110 44.18 23.36 19.20
CA ARG A 110 44.28 24.84 19.23
C ARG A 110 44.82 25.42 20.54
N LYS A 111 45.20 24.58 21.50
CA LYS A 111 45.84 24.98 22.78
C LYS A 111 47.25 24.37 22.93
N SER A 112 48.02 24.31 21.86
CA SER A 112 49.46 24.03 21.92
C SER A 112 50.23 25.13 21.20
#